data_AF-A0A844IBQ8-F1
#
_entry.id   AF-A0A844IBQ8-F1
#
_cell.length_a   1.000
_cell.length_b   1.000
_cell.length_c   1.000
_cell.angle_alpha   90.00
_cell.angle_beta   90.00
_cell.angle_gamma   90.00
#
_symmetry.space_group_name_H-M   'P 1'
#
loop_
_entity.id
_entity.type
_entity.pdbx_description
1 polymer ?
#
loop_
_entity_poly.entity_id
_entity_poly.type
_entity_poly.pdbx_seq_one_letter_code
_entity_poly.pdbx_strand_id
1 'polypeptide(L)'
;MHLPSFLWLWKIAAWSMGLSLLAYLFLAITGIWMLRVRTNPESFGILLPSYRPQVRSLHYIIGITIVSLVLLLLAVGIVGTLGHFGSLGHSPHLVAGLIVVILVLVSAFSATQISTIKPWARPLHLGCNLCLLLGFAWVSLSGWTVVQKYLP
;
A
#
# COMPACT_ATOMS: atom_id res chain seq x y z
N MET A 1 -21.41 29.93 0.46
CA MET A 1 -21.49 28.73 1.32
C MET A 1 -20.16 28.61 2.05
N HIS A 2 -20.16 28.67 3.40
CA HIS A 2 -18.96 28.36 4.18
C HIS A 2 -18.73 26.86 4.09
N LEU A 3 -17.96 26.41 3.09
CA LEU A 3 -17.49 25.04 3.07
C LEU A 3 -16.70 24.80 4.36
N PRO A 4 -17.00 23.73 5.13
CA PRO A 4 -16.16 23.36 6.26
C PRO A 4 -14.72 23.30 5.77
N SER A 5 -13.79 23.85 6.55
CA SER A 5 -12.38 23.91 6.17
C SER A 5 -11.93 22.52 5.71
N PHE A 6 -11.35 22.41 4.51
CA PHE A 6 -10.84 21.14 3.95
C PHE A 6 -9.78 20.45 4.85
N LEU A 7 -9.37 21.08 5.96
CA LEU A 7 -8.40 20.59 6.94
C LEU A 7 -8.69 19.17 7.46
N TRP A 8 -9.96 18.76 7.65
CA TRP A 8 -10.21 17.37 8.06
C TRP A 8 -9.74 16.40 6.99
N LEU A 9 -9.98 16.73 5.72
CA LEU A 9 -9.75 15.85 4.57
C LEU A 9 -8.24 15.60 4.42
N TRP A 10 -7.45 16.66 4.61
CA TRP A 10 -5.99 16.62 4.66
C TRP A 10 -5.46 15.79 5.82
N LYS A 11 -6.04 15.94 7.02
CA LYS A 11 -5.66 15.12 8.18
C LYS A 11 -5.91 13.63 7.91
N ILE A 12 -7.07 13.28 7.38
CA ILE A 12 -7.39 11.89 6.99
C ILE A 12 -6.36 11.39 5.97
N ALA A 13 -6.10 12.17 4.90
CA ALA A 13 -5.14 11.78 3.88
C ALA A 13 -3.73 11.55 4.46
N ALA A 14 -3.23 12.45 5.32
CA ALA A 14 -1.92 12.32 5.93
C ALA A 14 -1.81 11.07 6.83
N TRP A 15 -2.81 10.83 7.69
CA TRP A 15 -2.84 9.65 8.55
C TRP A 15 -2.97 8.36 7.74
N SER A 16 -3.83 8.32 6.72
CA SER A 16 -3.99 7.16 5.84
C SER A 16 -2.71 6.85 5.06
N MET A 17 -1.95 7.87 4.63
CA MET A 17 -0.63 7.67 4.00
C MET A 17 0.35 7.02 4.98
N GLY A 18 0.47 7.57 6.19
CA GLY A 18 1.36 7.02 7.22
C GLY A 18 1.01 5.58 7.59
N LEU A 19 -0.29 5.27 7.76
CA LEU A 19 -0.76 3.91 8.01
C LEU A 19 -0.48 2.97 6.84
N SER A 20 -0.56 3.45 5.59
CA SER A 20 -0.23 2.66 4.41
C SER A 20 1.26 2.27 4.38
N LEU A 21 2.15 3.22 4.72
CA LEU A 21 3.59 2.96 4.81
C LEU A 21 3.92 1.97 5.93
N LEU A 22 3.27 2.11 7.09
CA LEU A 22 3.44 1.17 8.20
C LEU A 22 2.93 -0.23 7.86
N ALA A 23 1.75 -0.32 7.24
CA ALA A 23 1.19 -1.59 6.76
C ALA A 23 2.11 -2.24 5.72
N TYR A 24 2.68 -1.45 4.81
CA TYR A 24 3.63 -1.92 3.81
C TYR A 24 4.90 -2.49 4.45
N LEU A 25 5.43 -1.85 5.50
CA LEU A 25 6.56 -2.38 6.26
C LEU A 25 6.22 -3.73 6.92
N PHE A 26 5.05 -3.86 7.55
CA PHE A 26 4.63 -5.13 8.13
C PHE A 26 4.38 -6.22 7.08
N LEU A 27 3.90 -5.88 5.88
CA LEU A 27 3.81 -6.81 4.76
C LEU A 27 5.19 -7.31 4.34
N ALA A 28 6.19 -6.43 4.26
CA ALA A 28 7.56 -6.83 3.96
C ALA A 28 8.11 -7.79 5.03
N ILE A 29 7.93 -7.47 6.32
CA ILE A 29 8.39 -8.30 7.43
C ILE A 29 7.74 -9.70 7.37
N THR A 30 6.41 -9.76 7.28
CA THR A 30 5.67 -11.02 7.22
C THR A 30 5.96 -11.81 5.94
N GLY A 31 6.15 -11.14 4.80
CA GLY A 31 6.54 -11.75 3.53
C GLY A 31 7.94 -12.38 3.58
N ILE A 32 8.94 -11.64 4.09
CA ILE A 32 10.31 -12.13 4.29
C ILE A 32 10.32 -13.31 5.27
N TRP A 33 9.53 -13.23 6.35
CA TRP A 33 9.38 -14.34 7.29
C TRP A 33 8.89 -15.60 6.57
N MET A 34 7.79 -15.50 5.81
CA MET A 34 7.24 -16.64 5.07
C MET A 34 8.23 -17.21 4.05
N LEU A 35 9.03 -16.37 3.42
CA LEU A 35 10.10 -16.79 2.51
C LEU A 35 11.19 -17.58 3.25
N ARG A 36 11.70 -17.05 4.38
CA ARG A 36 12.76 -17.68 5.17
C ARG A 36 12.36 -19.04 5.71
N VAL A 37 11.13 -19.17 6.25
CA VAL A 37 10.59 -20.45 6.74
C VAL A 37 10.50 -21.48 5.63
N ARG A 38 10.29 -21.04 4.38
CA ARG A 38 10.22 -21.94 3.23
C ARG A 38 11.58 -22.37 2.72
N THR A 39 12.58 -21.48 2.70
CA THR A 39 13.92 -21.78 2.17
C THR A 39 14.80 -22.49 3.18
N ASN A 40 14.60 -22.26 4.48
CA ASN A 40 15.39 -22.88 5.56
C ASN A 40 14.47 -23.56 6.59
N PRO A 41 13.77 -24.65 6.21
CA PRO A 41 12.82 -25.32 7.10
C PRO A 41 13.49 -25.97 8.32
N GLU A 42 14.74 -26.43 8.23
CA GLU A 42 15.48 -27.03 9.35
C GLU A 42 15.75 -26.00 10.48
N SER A 43 16.08 -24.76 10.12
CA SER A 43 16.50 -23.74 11.08
C SER A 43 15.33 -23.01 11.77
N PHE A 44 14.15 -22.99 11.15
CA PHE A 44 12.97 -22.25 11.63
C PHE A 44 11.71 -23.11 11.77
N GLY A 45 11.64 -24.27 11.11
CA GLY A 45 10.50 -25.18 11.12
C GLY A 45 10.39 -26.02 12.38
N ILE A 46 11.46 -26.18 13.15
CA ILE A 46 11.43 -26.86 14.46
C ILE A 46 10.81 -25.95 15.54
N LEU A 47 11.04 -24.63 15.48
CA LEU A 47 10.61 -23.72 16.55
C LEU A 47 9.12 -23.36 16.49
N LEU A 48 8.51 -23.22 15.31
CA LEU A 48 7.19 -22.61 15.18
C LEU A 48 6.30 -23.19 14.04
N PRO A 49 6.12 -24.52 13.91
CA PRO A 49 5.22 -25.09 12.89
C PRO A 49 3.78 -24.56 13.04
N SER A 50 3.35 -24.34 14.28
CA SER A 50 2.02 -23.86 14.63
C SER A 50 1.73 -22.42 14.25
N TYR A 51 2.73 -21.58 13.91
CA TYR A 51 2.57 -20.13 13.64
C TYR A 51 2.51 -19.78 12.14
N ARG A 52 2.82 -20.74 11.26
CA ARG A 52 2.81 -20.55 9.81
C ARG A 52 1.43 -20.12 9.26
N PRO A 53 0.29 -20.70 9.67
CA PRO A 53 -1.01 -20.23 9.19
C PRO A 53 -1.39 -18.83 9.72
N GLN A 54 -0.94 -18.46 10.92
CA GLN A 54 -1.22 -17.17 11.56
C GLN A 54 -0.44 -16.06 10.86
N VAL A 55 0.84 -16.25 10.56
CA VAL A 55 1.64 -15.27 9.80
C VAL A 55 1.05 -15.07 8.41
N ARG A 56 0.58 -16.14 7.76
CA ARG A 56 -0.13 -16.04 6.48
C ARG A 56 -1.43 -15.26 6.61
N SER A 57 -2.26 -15.57 7.59
CA SER A 57 -3.53 -14.87 7.86
C SER A 57 -3.28 -13.39 8.12
N LEU A 58 -2.30 -13.08 8.98
CA LEU A 58 -1.88 -11.72 9.29
C LEU A 58 -1.42 -10.98 8.02
N HIS A 59 -0.61 -11.62 7.16
CA HIS A 59 -0.19 -11.04 5.89
C HIS A 59 -1.39 -10.71 4.97
N TYR A 60 -2.39 -11.59 4.89
CA TYR A 60 -3.62 -11.30 4.14
C TYR A 60 -4.42 -10.15 4.73
N ILE A 61 -4.59 -10.11 6.06
CA ILE A 61 -5.34 -9.03 6.74
C ILE A 61 -4.65 -7.69 6.48
N ILE A 62 -3.33 -7.60 6.64
CA ILE A 62 -2.58 -6.38 6.36
C ILE A 62 -2.65 -6.04 4.86
N GLY A 63 -2.65 -7.04 3.98
CA GLY A 63 -2.82 -6.88 2.53
C GLY A 63 -4.18 -6.27 2.16
N ILE A 64 -5.26 -6.72 2.80
CA ILE A 64 -6.60 -6.14 2.63
C ILE A 64 -6.63 -4.71 3.18
N THR A 65 -5.97 -4.46 4.31
CA THR A 65 -5.85 -3.14 4.92
C THR A 65 -5.14 -2.16 3.99
N ILE A 66 -4.00 -2.53 3.38
CA ILE A 66 -3.28 -1.61 2.49
C ILE A 66 -4.07 -1.31 1.21
N VAL A 67 -4.77 -2.31 0.65
CA VAL A 67 -5.68 -2.10 -0.51
C VAL A 67 -6.76 -1.11 -0.14
N SER A 68 -7.41 -1.29 1.02
CA SER A 68 -8.47 -0.41 1.50
C SER A 68 -7.97 1.01 1.76
N LEU A 69 -6.81 1.17 2.41
CA LEU A 69 -6.21 2.47 2.68
C LEU A 69 -5.81 3.21 1.41
N VAL A 70 -5.23 2.53 0.43
CA VAL A 70 -4.81 3.15 -0.84
C VAL A 70 -6.01 3.56 -1.69
N LEU A 71 -7.10 2.79 -1.69
CA LEU A 71 -8.35 3.19 -2.35
C LEU A 71 -9.04 4.34 -1.62
N LEU A 72 -9.02 4.36 -0.29
CA LEU A 72 -9.49 5.50 0.51
C LEU A 72 -8.69 6.77 0.18
N LEU A 73 -7.36 6.68 0.11
CA LEU A 73 -6.49 7.79 -0.27
C LEU A 73 -6.82 8.32 -1.67
N LEU A 74 -7.05 7.43 -2.64
CA LEU A 74 -7.47 7.81 -3.99
C LEU A 74 -8.82 8.56 -3.96
N ALA A 75 -9.81 8.02 -3.25
CA ALA A 75 -11.13 8.64 -3.13
C ALA A 75 -11.06 10.02 -2.47
N VAL A 76 -10.34 10.13 -1.35
CA VAL A 76 -10.11 11.39 -0.63
C VAL A 76 -9.35 12.40 -1.51
N GLY A 77 -8.36 11.95 -2.27
CA GLY A 77 -7.62 12.79 -3.21
C GLY A 77 -8.47 13.33 -4.35
N ILE A 78 -9.33 12.49 -4.95
CA ILE A 78 -10.27 12.89 -6.00
C ILE A 78 -11.29 13.91 -5.46
N VAL A 79 -11.93 13.61 -4.33
CA VAL A 79 -12.91 14.51 -3.70
C VAL A 79 -12.25 15.83 -3.30
N GLY A 80 -11.03 15.78 -2.76
CA GLY A 80 -10.28 16.98 -2.37
C GLY A 80 -9.91 17.87 -3.55
N THR A 81 -9.40 17.27 -4.63
CA THR A 81 -8.99 18.03 -5.82
C THR A 81 -10.18 18.59 -6.59
N LEU A 82 -11.21 17.78 -6.86
CA LEU A 82 -12.43 18.25 -7.52
C LEU A 82 -13.18 19.29 -6.67
N GLY A 83 -13.30 19.04 -5.37
CA GLY A 83 -14.03 19.94 -4.47
C GLY A 83 -13.36 21.30 -4.27
N HIS A 84 -12.02 21.37 -4.32
CA HIS A 84 -11.28 22.61 -4.11
C HIS A 84 -10.92 23.33 -5.41
N PHE A 85 -10.52 22.60 -6.46
CA PHE A 85 -10.03 23.18 -7.72
C PHE A 85 -11.00 23.02 -8.90
N GLY A 86 -12.10 22.27 -8.76
CA GLY A 86 -13.05 22.00 -9.86
C GLY A 86 -12.50 21.06 -10.95
N SER A 87 -11.28 20.55 -10.81
CA SER A 87 -10.63 19.62 -11.73
C SER A 87 -9.62 18.73 -10.99
N LEU A 88 -9.27 17.57 -11.57
CA LEU A 88 -8.28 16.66 -10.97
C LEU A 88 -6.84 17.21 -11.05
N GLY A 89 -6.61 18.16 -11.95
CA GLY A 89 -5.29 18.73 -12.23
C GLY A 89 -4.29 17.72 -12.82
N HIS A 90 -3.10 18.22 -13.17
CA HIS A 90 -1.95 17.39 -13.54
C HIS A 90 -0.86 17.64 -12.51
N SER A 91 -0.52 16.63 -11.71
CA SER A 91 0.55 16.73 -10.72
C SER A 91 1.39 15.45 -10.68
N PRO A 92 2.69 15.56 -10.35
CA PRO A 92 3.52 14.39 -10.09
C PRO A 92 2.93 13.46 -9.01
N HIS A 93 2.20 14.03 -8.04
CA HIS A 93 1.55 13.27 -6.98
C HIS A 93 0.40 12.40 -7.50
N LEU A 94 -0.44 12.94 -8.39
CA LEU A 94 -1.54 12.17 -8.99
C LEU A 94 -1.00 10.97 -9.78
N VAL A 95 0.03 11.19 -10.60
CA VAL A 95 0.65 10.12 -11.40
C VAL A 95 1.28 9.06 -10.48
N ALA A 96 2.05 9.47 -9.47
CA ALA A 96 2.65 8.54 -8.52
C ALA A 96 1.57 7.75 -7.74
N GLY A 97 0.49 8.41 -7.33
CA GLY A 97 -0.64 7.79 -6.64
C GLY A 97 -1.34 6.73 -7.48
N LEU A 98 -1.63 7.02 -8.76
CA LEU A 98 -2.24 6.05 -9.67
C LEU A 98 -1.34 4.84 -9.94
N ILE A 99 -0.02 5.06 -10.08
CA ILE A 99 0.95 3.96 -10.21
C ILE A 99 0.91 3.07 -8.96
N VAL A 100 0.93 3.66 -7.76
CA VAL A 100 0.83 2.91 -6.50
C VAL A 100 -0.48 2.12 -6.41
N VAL A 101 -1.62 2.72 -6.77
CA VAL A 101 -2.92 2.03 -6.80
C VAL A 101 -2.86 0.81 -7.72
N ILE A 102 -2.37 0.96 -8.95
CA ILE A 102 -2.27 -0.14 -9.92
C ILE A 102 -1.35 -1.24 -9.37
N LEU A 103 -0.18 -0.88 -8.87
CA LEU A 103 0.77 -1.84 -8.31
C LEU A 103 0.21 -2.61 -7.11
N VAL A 104 -0.52 -1.93 -6.21
CA VAL A 104 -1.18 -2.58 -5.06
C VAL A 104 -2.26 -3.56 -5.53
N LEU A 105 -3.10 -3.18 -6.50
CA LEU A 105 -4.15 -4.06 -7.02
C LEU A 105 -3.58 -5.27 -7.77
N VAL A 106 -2.56 -5.07 -8.62
CA VAL A 106 -1.88 -6.17 -9.31
C VAL A 106 -1.16 -7.09 -8.32
N SER A 107 -0.52 -6.53 -7.30
CA SER A 107 0.12 -7.29 -6.22
C SER A 107 -0.90 -8.12 -5.44
N ALA A 108 -2.04 -7.53 -5.04
CA ALA A 108 -3.11 -8.23 -4.33
C ALA A 108 -3.73 -9.34 -5.19
N PHE A 109 -4.02 -9.05 -6.46
CA PHE A 109 -4.53 -10.04 -7.41
C PHE A 109 -3.56 -11.22 -7.55
N SER A 110 -2.30 -10.95 -7.87
CA SER A 110 -1.29 -12.00 -8.02
C SER A 110 -1.08 -12.83 -6.74
N ALA A 111 -1.21 -12.22 -5.56
CA ALA A 111 -1.17 -12.95 -4.28
C ALA A 111 -2.26 -14.04 -4.17
N THR A 112 -3.48 -13.76 -4.65
CA THR A 112 -4.57 -14.74 -4.66
C THR A 112 -4.33 -15.91 -5.62
N GLN A 113 -3.45 -15.72 -6.60
CA GLN A 113 -3.17 -16.69 -7.65
C GLN A 113 -1.94 -17.57 -7.36
N ILE A 114 -1.24 -17.37 -6.23
CA ILE A 114 -0.05 -18.15 -5.88
C ILE A 114 -0.41 -19.61 -5.64
N SER A 115 -0.01 -20.46 -6.59
CA SER A 115 -0.15 -21.92 -6.52
C SER A 115 1.02 -22.61 -7.23
N THR A 116 1.11 -23.93 -7.14
CA THR A 116 2.10 -24.72 -7.90
C THR A 116 1.81 -24.73 -9.40
N ILE A 117 0.55 -24.50 -9.80
CA ILE A 117 0.10 -24.51 -11.20
C ILE A 117 0.34 -23.16 -11.88
N LYS A 118 0.40 -22.06 -11.11
CA LYS A 118 0.59 -20.69 -11.62
C LYS A 118 1.96 -20.13 -11.17
N PRO A 119 3.09 -20.54 -11.80
CA PRO A 119 4.42 -20.14 -11.36
C PRO A 119 4.69 -18.64 -11.52
N TRP A 120 3.96 -17.94 -12.40
CA TRP A 120 4.08 -16.51 -12.64
C TRP A 120 3.59 -15.64 -11.47
N ALA A 121 2.66 -16.15 -10.65
CA ALA A 121 1.93 -15.33 -9.68
C ALA A 121 2.85 -14.80 -8.56
N ARG A 122 3.77 -15.64 -8.07
CA ARG A 122 4.73 -15.23 -7.04
C ARG A 122 5.74 -14.18 -7.53
N PRO A 123 6.49 -14.40 -8.63
CA PRO A 123 7.45 -13.39 -9.09
C PRO A 123 6.75 -12.07 -9.45
N LEU A 124 5.54 -12.10 -9.99
CA LEU A 124 4.76 -10.88 -10.21
C LEU A 124 4.43 -10.18 -8.89
N HIS A 125 3.91 -10.90 -7.89
CA HIS A 125 3.62 -10.34 -6.57
C HIS A 125 4.87 -9.69 -5.95
N LEU A 126 6.00 -10.41 -5.94
CA LEU A 126 7.26 -9.89 -5.38
C LEU A 126 7.79 -8.70 -6.18
N GLY A 127 7.74 -8.74 -7.51
CA GLY A 127 8.16 -7.66 -8.38
C GLY A 127 7.32 -6.39 -8.17
N CYS A 128 5.99 -6.52 -8.09
CA CYS A 128 5.10 -5.41 -7.77
C CYS A 128 5.43 -4.81 -6.40
N ASN A 129 5.69 -5.63 -5.37
CA ASN A 129 6.11 -5.12 -4.07
C ASN A 129 7.47 -4.40 -4.15
N LEU A 130 8.45 -4.91 -4.88
CA LEU A 130 9.72 -4.19 -5.06
C LEU A 130 9.51 -2.83 -5.73
N CYS A 131 8.67 -2.75 -6.77
CA CYS A 131 8.30 -1.48 -7.38
C CYS A 131 7.50 -0.57 -6.44
N LEU A 132 6.66 -1.12 -5.56
CA LEU A 132 5.91 -0.36 -4.56
C LEU A 132 6.81 0.36 -3.58
N LEU A 133 8.01 -0.15 -3.28
CA LEU A 133 8.98 0.59 -2.47
C LEU A 133 9.31 1.95 -3.09
N LEU A 134 9.61 1.96 -4.39
CA LEU A 134 9.90 3.18 -5.15
C LEU A 134 8.64 4.05 -5.31
N GLY A 135 7.50 3.42 -5.57
CA GLY A 135 6.21 4.11 -5.68
C GLY A 135 5.81 4.82 -4.39
N PHE A 136 5.93 4.16 -3.24
CA PHE A 136 5.65 4.75 -1.93
C PHE A 136 6.61 5.88 -1.58
N ALA A 137 7.89 5.75 -1.92
CA ALA A 137 8.85 6.84 -1.74
C ALA A 137 8.47 8.06 -2.59
N TRP A 138 8.18 7.86 -3.88
CA TRP A 138 7.78 8.95 -4.79
C TRP A 138 6.46 9.60 -4.33
N VAL A 139 5.41 8.82 -4.11
CA VAL A 139 4.10 9.38 -3.71
C VAL A 139 4.18 10.14 -2.39
N SER A 140 5.05 9.72 -1.46
CA SER A 140 5.29 10.43 -0.19
C SER A 140 6.04 11.75 -0.40
N LEU A 141 7.12 11.74 -1.19
CA LEU A 141 7.89 12.95 -1.51
C LEU A 141 7.02 13.99 -2.24
N SER A 142 6.30 13.55 -3.27
CA SER A 142 5.36 14.42 -3.99
C SER A 142 4.18 14.86 -3.10
N GLY A 143 3.69 13.98 -2.22
CA GLY A 143 2.62 14.28 -1.27
C GLY A 143 3.02 15.36 -0.25
N TRP A 144 4.28 15.36 0.20
CA TRP A 144 4.82 16.41 1.05
C TRP A 144 4.67 17.79 0.38
N THR A 145 5.04 17.91 -0.90
CA THR A 145 4.89 19.18 -1.64
C THR A 145 3.42 19.61 -1.78
N VAL A 146 2.48 18.66 -1.83
CA VAL A 146 1.05 18.95 -1.85
C VAL A 146 0.60 19.47 -0.48
N VAL A 147 1.00 18.82 0.62
CA VAL A 147 0.63 19.21 1.99
C VAL A 147 1.11 20.63 2.32
N GLN A 148 2.28 21.04 1.83
CA GLN A 148 2.79 22.41 2.04
C GLN A 148 1.86 23.50 1.48
N LYS A 149 0.97 23.18 0.53
CA LYS A 149 -0.01 24.15 0.01
C LYS A 149 -1.16 24.45 0.99
N TYR A 150 -1.31 23.62 2.02
CA TYR A 150 -2.40 23.69 2.99
C TYR A 150 -1.93 24.05 4.41
N LEU A 151 -0.61 24.16 4.62
CA LEU A 151 -0.01 24.64 5.85
C LEU A 151 0.20 26.16 5.74
N PRO A 152 -0.13 26.94 6.80
CA PRO A 152 0.08 28.39 6.83
C PRO A 152 1.55 28.78 6.93
#